data_AF-A0A409VCG9-F1
#
_entry.id   AF-A0A409VCG9-F1
#
_cell.length_a   1.000
_cell.length_b   1.000
_cell.length_c   1.000
_cell.angle_alpha   90.00
_cell.angle_beta   90.00
_cell.angle_gamma   90.00
#
_symmetry.space_group_name_H-M   'P 1'
#
loop_
_entity.id
_entity.type
_entity.pdbx_description
1 polymer ?
#
loop_
_entity_poly.entity_id
_entity_poly.type
_entity_poly.pdbx_seq_one_letter_code
_entity_poly.pdbx_strand_id
1 'polypeptide(L)'
;MQALRLARSAARPLGSAHIVSGAARRCLATATANHVEVVSSNSSASAAPVPLSNIEALWEKLNAEEKQKVHEQLETLQQKDWKELSLEEKKAAYYVAFGPHGPRTPTSKPGDNLKIFGATIALVGVAGVLFFSLKQFAAPPPKTMSKEWQEASNERALEMKLDPITGISSEGYKGKGFVQSK
;
A
#
# COMPACT_ATOMS: atom_id res chain seq x y z
N MET A 1 17.47 -4.41 67.12
CA MET A 1 17.27 -3.02 66.64
C MET A 1 16.40 -3.07 65.38
N GLN A 2 15.12 -2.74 65.58
CA GLN A 2 14.11 -2.19 64.67
C GLN A 2 14.05 -2.61 63.18
N ALA A 3 12.87 -3.14 62.84
CA ALA A 3 12.34 -3.34 61.51
C ALA A 3 11.99 -2.02 60.82
N LEU A 4 12.15 -1.96 59.49
CA LEU A 4 11.51 -0.96 58.63
C LEU A 4 10.63 -1.67 57.60
N ARG A 5 9.36 -1.83 57.99
CA ARG A 5 8.23 -1.94 57.07
C ARG A 5 8.03 -0.57 56.41
N LEU A 6 7.76 -0.54 55.11
CA LEU A 6 6.79 0.39 54.52
C LEU A 6 6.36 -0.11 53.14
N ALA A 7 5.23 -0.80 53.15
CA ALA A 7 4.35 -0.90 52.00
C ALA A 7 3.73 0.49 51.72
N ARG A 8 3.45 0.79 50.45
CA ARG A 8 2.30 1.60 50.05
C ARG A 8 1.99 1.38 48.57
N SER A 9 1.06 0.45 48.36
CA SER A 9 0.15 0.41 47.22
C SER A 9 -0.78 1.64 47.30
N ALA A 10 -1.00 2.31 46.17
CA ALA A 10 -2.17 3.16 45.98
C ALA A 10 -2.52 3.21 44.48
N ALA A 11 -3.50 2.40 44.11
CA ALA A 11 -4.25 2.53 42.86
C ALA A 11 -5.07 3.82 42.89
N ARG A 12 -5.19 4.47 41.72
CA ARG A 12 -6.05 5.63 41.50
C ARG A 12 -6.93 5.35 40.29
N PRO A 13 -8.25 5.15 40.45
CA PRO A 13 -9.18 5.17 39.34
C PRO A 13 -10.01 6.45 39.32
N LEU A 14 -10.67 6.64 38.18
CA LEU A 14 -11.81 7.53 37.87
C LEU A 14 -11.52 8.97 37.42
N GLY A 15 -12.06 9.27 36.24
CA GLY A 15 -12.18 10.61 35.69
C GLY A 15 -12.73 10.60 34.27
N SER A 16 -13.89 9.97 34.05
CA SER A 16 -14.68 10.13 32.81
C SER A 16 -15.35 11.49 32.83
N ALA A 17 -15.06 12.35 31.85
CA ALA A 17 -15.72 13.63 31.67
C ALA A 17 -16.50 13.61 30.34
N HIS A 18 -17.80 13.33 30.45
CA HIS A 18 -18.77 13.58 29.39
C HIS A 18 -19.08 15.08 29.36
N ILE A 19 -18.77 15.73 28.24
CA ILE A 19 -19.19 17.11 27.98
C ILE A 19 -20.62 17.05 27.43
N VAL A 20 -21.60 17.34 28.30
CA VAL A 20 -22.98 17.60 27.92
C VAL A 20 -23.07 19.09 27.55
N SER A 21 -23.07 19.41 26.26
CA SER A 21 -23.31 20.78 25.78
C SER A 21 -24.81 21.01 25.68
N GLY A 22 -25.31 21.94 26.50
CA GLY A 22 -26.72 22.29 26.62
C GLY A 22 -27.26 23.01 25.38
N ALA A 23 -28.48 22.64 25.00
CA ALA A 23 -29.25 23.27 23.94
C ALA A 23 -29.64 24.71 24.33
N ALA A 24 -28.99 25.70 23.71
CA ALA A 24 -29.38 27.11 23.80
C ALA A 24 -30.58 27.37 22.88
N ARG A 25 -31.76 27.54 23.49
CA ARG A 25 -32.96 28.07 22.82
C ARG A 25 -32.71 29.54 22.48
N ARG A 26 -32.63 29.89 21.19
CA ARG A 26 -32.60 31.27 20.72
C ARG A 26 -33.99 31.67 20.26
N CYS A 27 -34.55 32.69 20.91
CA CYS A 27 -35.83 33.30 20.56
C CYS A 27 -35.71 34.07 19.24
N LEU A 28 -36.69 33.89 18.35
CA LEU A 28 -36.84 34.62 17.10
C LEU A 28 -37.36 36.03 17.39
N ALA A 29 -36.60 37.05 16.98
CA ALA A 29 -37.05 38.43 16.93
C ALA A 29 -37.30 38.79 15.45
N THR A 30 -38.55 39.03 15.09
CA THR A 30 -38.98 39.57 13.80
C THR A 30 -38.65 41.06 13.73
N ALA A 31 -37.68 41.42 12.89
CA ALA A 31 -37.45 42.79 12.44
C ALA A 31 -37.67 42.82 10.91
N THR A 32 -38.61 43.65 10.48
CA THR A 32 -38.93 43.89 9.06
C THR A 32 -37.86 44.79 8.45
N ALA A 33 -36.93 44.20 7.70
CA ALA A 33 -36.00 44.95 6.86
C ALA A 33 -36.48 44.85 5.40
N ASN A 34 -36.69 46.00 4.76
CA ASN A 34 -36.98 46.09 3.33
C ASN A 34 -35.83 45.47 2.54
N HIS A 35 -36.04 44.29 1.96
CA HIS A 35 -35.11 43.67 1.02
C HIS A 35 -35.31 44.33 -0.35
N VAL A 36 -34.41 45.25 -0.70
CA VAL A 36 -34.22 45.64 -2.09
C VAL A 36 -33.72 44.40 -2.81
N GLU A 37 -34.54 43.86 -3.74
CA GLU A 37 -34.12 42.84 -4.68
C GLU A 37 -32.98 43.42 -5.54
N VAL A 38 -31.74 43.19 -5.11
CA VAL A 38 -30.64 43.12 -6.05
C VAL A 38 -30.83 41.79 -6.76
N VAL A 39 -31.54 41.84 -7.88
CA VAL A 39 -31.41 40.82 -8.93
C VAL A 39 -29.95 40.88 -9.35
N SER A 40 -29.09 40.15 -8.63
CA SER A 40 -27.87 39.63 -9.21
C SER A 40 -28.35 38.71 -10.33
N SER A 41 -28.47 39.28 -11.52
CA SER A 41 -28.22 38.58 -12.76
C SER A 41 -26.77 38.08 -12.68
N ASN A 42 -26.57 37.05 -11.87
CA ASN A 42 -25.53 36.09 -12.11
C ASN A 42 -25.97 35.43 -13.41
N SER A 43 -25.63 36.10 -14.51
CA SER A 43 -25.46 35.49 -15.79
C SER A 43 -24.47 34.38 -15.52
N SER A 44 -24.97 33.20 -15.13
CA SER A 44 -24.34 31.93 -15.45
C SER A 44 -24.19 32.00 -16.95
N ALA A 45 -23.07 32.59 -17.37
CA ALA A 45 -22.60 32.54 -18.73
C ALA A 45 -22.79 31.08 -19.09
N SER A 46 -23.68 30.81 -20.04
CA SER A 46 -23.99 29.47 -20.51
C SER A 46 -22.66 28.79 -20.74
N ALA A 47 -22.24 27.99 -19.77
CA ALA A 47 -20.95 27.35 -19.82
C ALA A 47 -21.07 26.44 -21.04
N ALA A 48 -20.26 26.72 -22.05
CA ALA A 48 -20.30 25.96 -23.28
C ALA A 48 -20.29 24.45 -22.92
N PRO A 49 -21.10 23.62 -23.59
CA PRO A 49 -21.18 22.20 -23.29
C PRO A 49 -19.77 21.61 -23.29
N VAL A 50 -19.44 20.82 -22.26
CA VAL A 50 -18.12 20.22 -22.13
C VAL A 50 -17.92 19.30 -23.33
N PRO A 51 -16.80 19.41 -24.07
CA PRO A 51 -16.60 18.60 -25.27
C PRO A 51 -16.52 17.11 -24.91
N LEU A 52 -17.42 16.31 -25.51
CA LEU A 52 -17.54 14.89 -25.21
C LEU A 52 -16.54 14.00 -25.98
N SER A 53 -15.83 14.56 -26.96
CA SER A 53 -14.97 13.85 -27.93
C SER A 53 -13.73 13.19 -27.33
N ASN A 54 -13.29 13.60 -26.13
CA ASN A 54 -12.11 13.02 -25.47
C ASN A 54 -12.25 12.96 -23.93
N ILE A 55 -13.44 12.56 -23.48
CA ILE A 55 -13.76 12.52 -22.05
C ILE A 55 -12.80 11.63 -21.25
N GLU A 56 -12.31 10.54 -21.81
CA GLU A 56 -11.44 9.60 -21.08
C GLU A 56 -10.15 10.27 -20.57
N ALA A 57 -9.52 11.10 -21.41
CA ALA A 57 -8.30 11.82 -21.06
C ALA A 57 -8.58 13.07 -20.21
N LEU A 58 -9.77 13.66 -20.34
CA LEU A 58 -10.15 14.87 -19.62
C LEU A 58 -10.70 14.57 -18.22
N TRP A 59 -11.34 13.41 -18.01
CA TRP A 59 -12.07 13.07 -16.80
C TRP A 59 -11.25 13.20 -15.50
N GLU A 60 -9.97 12.83 -15.54
CA GLU A 60 -9.06 12.96 -14.39
C GLU A 60 -8.70 14.41 -14.08
N LYS A 61 -8.78 15.31 -15.07
CA LYS A 61 -8.45 16.74 -14.94
C LYS A 61 -9.68 17.59 -14.59
N LEU A 62 -10.89 17.12 -14.89
CA LEU A 62 -12.12 17.85 -14.59
C LEU A 62 -12.32 17.99 -13.08
N ASN A 63 -12.76 19.18 -12.67
CA ASN A 63 -13.18 19.42 -11.30
C ASN A 63 -14.57 18.78 -11.03
N ALA A 64 -14.98 18.75 -9.76
CA ALA A 64 -16.23 18.10 -9.37
C ALA A 64 -17.46 18.75 -10.04
N GLU A 65 -17.45 20.07 -10.22
CA GLU A 65 -18.54 20.82 -10.86
C GLU A 65 -18.67 20.50 -12.36
N GLU A 66 -17.56 20.42 -13.08
CA GLU A 66 -17.52 20.02 -14.50
C GLU A 66 -18.01 18.58 -14.68
N LYS A 67 -17.64 17.67 -13.77
CA LYS A 67 -18.13 16.29 -13.79
C LYS A 67 -19.64 16.19 -13.61
N GLN A 68 -20.24 17.08 -12.82
CA GLN A 68 -21.70 17.19 -12.70
C GLN A 68 -22.33 17.69 -13.99
N LYS A 69 -21.79 18.76 -14.59
CA LYS A 69 -22.27 19.28 -15.89
C LYS A 69 -22.23 18.22 -16.99
N VAL A 70 -21.18 17.40 -17.03
CA VAL A 70 -21.09 16.26 -17.97
C VAL A 70 -22.17 15.21 -17.68
N HIS A 71 -22.47 14.91 -16.42
CA HIS A 71 -23.57 14.01 -16.06
C HIS A 71 -24.92 14.56 -16.53
N GLU A 72 -25.21 15.82 -16.22
CA GLU A 72 -26.45 16.49 -16.65
C GLU A 72 -26.59 16.49 -18.18
N GLN A 73 -25.51 16.84 -18.89
CA GLN A 73 -25.49 16.81 -20.36
C GLN A 73 -25.74 15.40 -20.90
N LEU A 74 -25.07 14.37 -20.36
CA LEU A 74 -25.26 12.98 -20.80
C LEU A 74 -26.67 12.46 -20.46
N GLU A 75 -27.24 12.85 -19.33
CA GLU A 75 -28.61 12.48 -18.95
C GLU A 75 -29.63 13.01 -19.96
N THR A 76 -29.53 14.30 -20.33
CA THR A 76 -30.43 14.89 -21.35
C THR A 76 -30.26 14.25 -22.73
N LEU A 77 -29.05 13.78 -23.07
CA LEU A 77 -28.77 13.08 -24.32
C LEU A 77 -29.31 11.64 -24.31
N GLN A 78 -29.20 10.93 -23.18
CA GLN A 78 -29.66 9.55 -23.04
C GLN A 78 -31.19 9.40 -23.06
N GLN A 79 -31.93 10.48 -22.78
CA GLN A 79 -33.40 10.51 -22.89
C GLN A 79 -33.90 10.53 -24.35
N LYS A 80 -33.05 10.91 -25.32
CA LYS A 80 -33.39 10.97 -26.75
C LYS A 80 -33.30 9.58 -27.40
N ASP A 81 -33.65 9.47 -28.69
CA ASP A 81 -33.45 8.21 -29.43
C ASP A 81 -31.95 7.88 -29.56
N TRP A 82 -31.59 6.66 -29.16
CA TRP A 82 -30.20 6.20 -29.15
C TRP A 82 -29.60 5.99 -30.54
N LYS A 83 -30.43 5.96 -31.58
CA LYS A 83 -29.95 5.93 -32.96
C LYS A 83 -29.34 7.25 -33.41
N GLU A 84 -29.77 8.35 -32.82
CA GLU A 84 -29.31 9.71 -33.16
C GLU A 84 -28.04 10.11 -32.39
N LEU A 85 -27.73 9.42 -31.29
CA LEU A 85 -26.50 9.61 -30.53
C LEU A 85 -25.26 9.25 -31.36
N SER A 86 -24.31 10.17 -31.42
CA SER A 86 -23.00 9.98 -32.02
C SER A 86 -22.20 8.89 -31.29
N LEU A 87 -21.21 8.30 -31.98
CA LEU A 87 -20.35 7.28 -31.36
C LEU A 87 -19.53 7.84 -30.20
N GLU A 88 -19.17 9.12 -30.24
CA GLU A 88 -18.42 9.78 -29.17
C GLU A 88 -19.26 9.97 -27.91
N GLU A 89 -20.52 10.38 -28.06
CA GLU A 89 -21.47 10.49 -26.93
C GLU A 89 -21.72 9.13 -26.28
N LYS A 90 -21.81 8.07 -27.08
CA LYS A 90 -21.95 6.69 -26.57
C LYS A 90 -20.73 6.24 -25.78
N LYS A 91 -19.52 6.52 -26.31
CA LYS A 91 -18.26 6.21 -25.60
C LYS A 91 -18.14 7.02 -24.31
N ALA A 92 -18.49 8.30 -24.34
CA ALA A 92 -18.52 9.16 -23.17
C ALA A 92 -19.48 8.62 -22.10
N ALA A 93 -20.72 8.28 -22.48
CA ALA A 93 -21.70 7.68 -21.56
C ALA A 93 -21.16 6.39 -20.92
N TYR A 94 -20.56 5.52 -21.73
CA TYR A 94 -19.97 4.28 -21.24
C TYR A 94 -18.80 4.54 -20.27
N TYR A 95 -17.89 5.45 -20.60
CA TYR A 95 -16.76 5.78 -19.75
C TYR A 95 -17.20 6.44 -18.43
N VAL A 96 -18.17 7.34 -18.45
CA VAL A 96 -18.70 7.97 -17.23
C VAL A 96 -19.36 6.92 -16.32
N ALA A 97 -20.11 5.96 -16.87
CA ALA A 97 -20.76 4.92 -16.08
C ALA A 97 -19.80 3.83 -15.58
N PHE A 98 -18.85 3.38 -16.42
CA PHE A 98 -18.07 2.15 -16.20
C PHE A 98 -16.54 2.33 -16.30
N GLY A 99 -16.05 3.54 -16.51
CA GLY A 99 -14.62 3.83 -16.58
C GLY A 99 -13.86 3.52 -15.28
N PRO A 100 -12.53 3.44 -15.36
CA PRO A 100 -11.64 3.14 -14.23
C PRO A 100 -11.45 4.35 -13.30
N HIS A 101 -12.55 4.93 -12.82
CA HIS A 101 -12.60 6.11 -11.96
C HIS A 101 -13.47 5.85 -10.72
N GLY A 102 -13.44 6.79 -9.77
CA GLY A 102 -14.15 6.68 -8.50
C GLY A 102 -13.80 5.39 -7.74
N PRO A 103 -14.77 4.53 -7.40
CA PRO A 103 -14.49 3.26 -6.72
C PRO A 103 -13.81 2.20 -7.60
N ARG A 104 -13.74 2.41 -8.93
CA ARG A 104 -13.09 1.49 -9.88
C ARG A 104 -11.69 1.93 -10.29
N THR A 105 -11.10 2.89 -9.59
CA THR A 105 -9.71 3.29 -9.86
C THR A 105 -8.76 2.11 -9.66
N PRO A 106 -7.87 1.81 -10.63
CA PRO A 106 -6.90 0.73 -10.46
C PRO A 106 -5.96 1.04 -9.30
N THR A 107 -5.66 0.02 -8.49
CA THR A 107 -4.76 0.16 -7.33
C THR A 107 -3.32 0.45 -7.74
N SER A 108 -2.92 0.01 -8.94
CA SER A 108 -1.58 0.21 -9.48
C SER A 108 -1.63 1.13 -10.69
N LYS A 109 -0.81 2.18 -10.69
CA LYS A 109 -0.66 3.08 -11.84
C LYS A 109 0.34 2.49 -12.84
N PRO A 110 0.24 2.87 -14.12
CA PRO A 110 1.27 2.53 -15.10
C PRO A 110 2.66 2.93 -14.59
N GLY A 111 3.60 1.98 -14.61
CA GLY A 111 4.97 2.18 -14.15
C GLY A 111 5.24 1.83 -12.68
N ASP A 112 4.22 1.56 -11.87
CA ASP A 112 4.43 1.18 -10.46
C ASP A 112 5.15 -0.17 -10.32
N ASN A 113 4.93 -1.10 -11.25
CA ASN A 113 5.63 -2.40 -11.25
C ASN A 113 7.16 -2.25 -11.29
N LEU A 114 7.68 -1.34 -12.11
CA LEU A 114 9.12 -1.08 -12.20
C LEU A 114 9.66 -0.42 -10.94
N LYS A 115 8.89 0.50 -10.33
CA LYS A 115 9.26 1.12 -9.05
C LYS A 115 9.32 0.08 -7.94
N ILE A 116 8.32 -0.80 -7.84
CA ILE A 116 8.25 -1.86 -6.82
C ILE A 116 9.41 -2.84 -7.01
N PHE A 117 9.67 -3.28 -8.25
CA PHE A 117 10.77 -4.17 -8.56
C PHE A 117 12.13 -3.55 -8.20
N GLY A 118 12.37 -2.31 -8.64
CA GLY A 118 13.60 -1.58 -8.32
C GLY A 118 13.80 -1.38 -6.81
N ALA A 119 12.75 -0.98 -6.10
CA ALA A 119 12.79 -0.82 -4.65
C ALA A 119 13.08 -2.14 -3.92
N THR A 120 12.50 -3.25 -4.39
CA THR A 120 12.72 -4.57 -3.80
C THR A 120 14.18 -5.02 -3.96
N ILE A 121 14.73 -4.90 -5.18
CA ILE A 121 16.14 -5.24 -5.43
C ILE A 121 17.07 -4.34 -4.64
N ALA A 122 16.78 -3.04 -4.56
CA ALA A 122 17.58 -2.11 -3.78
C ALA A 122 17.61 -2.52 -2.29
N LEU A 123 16.46 -2.87 -1.71
CA LEU A 123 16.38 -3.30 -0.32
C LEU A 123 17.13 -4.61 -0.06
N VAL A 124 17.01 -5.59 -0.96
CA VAL A 124 17.79 -6.84 -0.90
C VAL A 124 19.30 -6.54 -1.02
N GLY A 125 19.68 -5.63 -1.91
CA GLY A 125 21.06 -5.18 -2.07
C GLY A 125 21.61 -4.54 -0.79
N VAL A 126 20.86 -3.63 -0.17
CA VAL A 126 21.22 -3.00 1.11
C VAL A 126 21.36 -4.04 2.22
N ALA A 127 20.42 -4.99 2.32
CA ALA A 127 20.50 -6.08 3.28
C ALA A 127 21.74 -6.96 3.07
N GLY A 128 22.08 -7.25 1.81
CA GLY A 128 23.29 -7.98 1.43
C GLY A 128 24.56 -7.25 1.84
N VAL A 129 24.67 -5.95 1.52
CA VAL A 129 25.82 -5.12 1.93
C VAL A 129 25.96 -5.12 3.44
N LEU A 130 24.86 -4.88 4.17
CA LEU A 130 24.87 -4.86 5.63
C LEU A 130 25.33 -6.22 6.21
N PHE A 131 24.83 -7.33 5.68
CA PHE A 131 25.23 -8.66 6.10
C PHE A 131 26.73 -8.90 5.88
N PHE A 132 27.26 -8.58 4.70
CA PHE A 132 28.68 -8.76 4.41
C PHE A 132 29.56 -7.84 5.26
N SER A 133 29.14 -6.59 5.49
CA SER A 133 29.84 -5.66 6.38
C SER A 133 29.93 -6.20 7.81
N LEU A 134 28.81 -6.67 8.38
CA LEU A 134 28.81 -7.26 9.72
C LEU A 134 29.62 -8.56 9.79
N LYS A 135 29.58 -9.38 8.73
CA LYS A 135 30.33 -10.63 8.64
C LYS A 135 31.86 -10.40 8.66
N GLN A 136 32.36 -9.25 8.18
CA GLN A 136 33.81 -8.94 8.26
C GLN A 136 34.31 -8.81 9.70
N PHE A 137 33.43 -8.45 10.65
CA PHE A 137 33.77 -8.32 12.07
C PHE A 137 33.47 -9.58 12.89
N ALA A 138 33.06 -10.68 12.23
CA ALA A 138 32.77 -11.93 12.91
C ALA A 138 34.05 -12.68 13.32
N ALA A 139 33.94 -13.52 14.35
CA ALA A 139 35.04 -14.38 14.77
C ALA A 139 35.48 -15.33 13.64
N PRO A 140 36.77 -15.74 13.62
CA PRO A 140 37.26 -16.68 12.62
C PRO A 140 36.51 -18.02 12.71
N PRO A 141 36.40 -18.75 11.59
CA PRO A 141 35.76 -20.07 11.60
C PRO A 141 36.50 -21.04 12.54
N PRO A 142 35.81 -22.03 13.12
CA PRO A 142 36.44 -23.00 14.00
C PRO A 142 37.48 -23.82 13.23
N LYS A 143 38.51 -24.29 13.94
CA LYS A 143 39.63 -25.06 13.36
C LYS A 143 39.19 -26.32 12.61
N THR A 144 38.01 -26.87 12.97
CA THR A 144 37.42 -28.06 12.33
C THR A 144 36.83 -27.81 10.95
N MET A 145 36.76 -26.54 10.51
CA MET A 145 36.27 -26.15 9.19
C MET A 145 37.38 -26.01 8.15
N SER A 146 38.61 -26.45 8.45
CA SER A 146 39.67 -26.60 7.46
C SER A 146 39.46 -27.86 6.61
N LYS A 147 39.95 -27.82 5.38
CA LYS A 147 39.87 -28.95 4.45
C LYS A 147 40.57 -30.20 5.00
N GLU A 148 41.77 -30.04 5.54
CA GLU A 148 42.57 -31.12 6.15
C GLU A 148 41.82 -31.81 7.30
N TRP A 149 41.16 -31.04 8.17
CA TRP A 149 40.40 -31.62 9.27
C TRP A 149 39.18 -32.39 8.78
N GLN A 150 38.50 -31.88 7.75
CA GLN A 150 37.35 -32.53 7.13
C GLN A 150 37.74 -33.82 6.39
N GLU A 151 38.90 -33.83 5.73
CA GLU A 151 39.47 -35.02 5.09
C GLU A 151 39.90 -36.08 6.12
N ALA A 152 40.58 -35.67 7.20
CA ALA A 152 40.88 -36.58 8.31
C ALA A 152 39.62 -37.14 8.98
N SER A 153 38.54 -36.34 9.03
CA SER A 153 37.24 -36.82 9.51
C SER A 153 36.63 -37.87 8.57
N ASN A 154 36.85 -37.74 7.26
CA ASN A 154 36.45 -38.76 6.27
C ASN A 154 37.25 -40.05 6.43
N GLU A 155 38.57 -39.97 6.61
CA GLU A 155 39.42 -41.15 6.83
C GLU A 155 38.95 -41.92 8.06
N ARG A 156 38.74 -41.22 9.18
CA ARG A 156 38.21 -41.82 10.41
C ARG A 156 36.81 -42.41 10.20
N ALA A 157 35.99 -41.80 9.35
CA ALA A 157 34.67 -42.32 9.03
C ALA A 157 34.72 -43.66 8.29
N LEU A 158 35.66 -43.79 7.35
CA LEU A 158 35.93 -45.02 6.61
C LEU A 158 36.48 -46.10 7.54
N GLU A 159 37.41 -45.76 8.43
CA GLU A 159 37.95 -46.68 9.45
C GLU A 159 36.84 -47.24 10.35
N MET A 160 35.91 -46.38 10.78
CA MET A 160 34.78 -46.76 11.61
C MET A 160 33.58 -47.31 10.82
N LYS A 161 33.70 -47.45 9.49
CA LYS A 161 32.64 -47.90 8.58
C LYS A 161 31.32 -47.15 8.78
N LEU A 162 31.41 -45.83 8.92
CA LEU A 162 30.24 -44.98 9.07
C LEU A 162 29.39 -45.02 7.80
N ASP A 163 28.11 -45.26 8.00
CA ASP A 163 27.05 -45.20 7.00
C ASP A 163 27.31 -46.07 5.74
N PRO A 164 27.42 -47.41 5.90
CA PRO A 164 27.92 -48.31 4.87
C PRO A 164 26.92 -48.64 3.75
N ILE A 165 25.66 -48.20 3.85
CA ILE A 165 24.62 -48.51 2.83
C ILE A 165 24.53 -47.39 1.79
N THR A 166 24.54 -46.13 2.24
CA THR A 166 24.33 -44.94 1.37
C THR A 166 25.41 -43.88 1.50
N GLY A 167 26.24 -43.96 2.53
CA GLY A 167 27.15 -42.91 2.93
C GLY A 167 28.60 -43.21 2.54
N ILE A 168 29.52 -42.55 3.25
CA ILE A 168 30.93 -42.49 2.86
C ILE A 168 31.61 -43.86 2.75
N SER A 169 31.15 -44.85 3.54
CA SER A 169 31.72 -46.21 3.54
C SER A 169 30.99 -47.18 2.62
N SER A 170 30.01 -46.73 1.82
CA SER A 170 29.26 -47.60 0.93
C SER A 170 30.04 -47.97 -0.32
N GLU A 171 29.79 -49.17 -0.85
CA GLU A 171 30.38 -49.60 -2.12
C GLU A 171 30.00 -48.64 -3.26
N GLY A 172 31.00 -48.11 -3.96
CA GLY A 172 30.79 -47.18 -5.07
C GLY A 172 30.47 -45.74 -4.68
N TYR A 173 30.69 -45.31 -3.43
CA TYR A 173 30.52 -43.91 -3.03
C TYR A 173 31.46 -42.97 -3.81
N LYS A 174 30.91 -41.91 -4.42
CA LYS A 174 31.66 -40.91 -5.22
C LYS A 174 31.52 -39.47 -4.71
N GLY A 175 30.98 -39.27 -3.51
CA GLY A 175 30.78 -37.95 -2.91
C GLY A 175 32.02 -37.40 -2.22
N LYS A 176 31.98 -36.12 -1.80
CA LYS A 176 33.06 -35.45 -1.05
C LYS A 176 33.07 -35.80 0.45
N GLY A 177 32.14 -36.63 0.92
CA GLY A 177 31.98 -36.94 2.35
C GLY A 177 31.65 -35.68 3.17
N PHE A 178 32.37 -35.48 4.25
CA PHE A 178 32.23 -34.36 5.18
C PHE A 178 32.95 -33.07 4.74
N VAL A 179 33.60 -33.06 3.57
CA VAL A 179 34.29 -31.86 3.07
C VAL A 179 33.27 -30.83 2.56
N GLN A 180 33.16 -29.73 3.29
CA GLN A 180 32.31 -28.58 2.99
C GLN A 180 33.11 -27.35 2.54
N SER A 181 34.41 -27.30 2.86
CA SER A 181 35.30 -26.25 2.36
C SER A 181 35.43 -26.35 0.84
N LYS A 182 35.30 -25.21 0.13
CA LYS A 182 35.57 -25.12 -1.31
C LYS A 182 37.06 -25.10 -1.60
#